data_AF-A0AA39Q3N9-F1
#
_entry.id   AF-A0AA39Q3N9-F1
#
_cell.length_a   1.000
_cell.length_b   1.000
_cell.length_c   1.000
_cell.angle_alpha   90.00
_cell.angle_beta   90.00
_cell.angle_gamma   90.00
#
_symmetry.space_group_name_H-M   'P 1'
#
loop_
_entity.id
_entity.type
_entity.pdbx_description
1 polymer ?
#
loop_
_entity_poly.entity_id
_entity_poly.type
_entity_poly.pdbx_seq_one_letter_code
_entity_poly.pdbx_strand_id
1 'polypeptide(L)'
;MAHTSVDIAAPGIVAPPTKEHLEFQMFTLVLQKWTKAHVKDNNVFVLGPLSPDGIYNFDIVLFGLLRLRGYIDTTSLAFQLEVLLHIPILGDISLGEISGNLKDGVTLTIGIPGIATGSLRFYLQNTWDLYVDIDLNTIVGDWHTTVSLFTIPH
;
A
#
# COMPACT_ATOMS: atom_id res chain seq x y z
N MET A 1 48.82 38.54 10.81
CA MET A 1 47.51 38.60 10.13
C MET A 1 47.35 37.29 9.38
N ALA A 2 46.46 36.41 9.85
CA ALA A 2 46.22 35.11 9.24
C ALA A 2 45.17 35.27 8.12
N HIS A 3 45.52 34.85 6.90
CA HIS A 3 44.57 34.73 5.80
C HIS A 3 43.87 33.37 5.92
N THR A 4 42.63 33.37 6.40
CA THR A 4 41.74 32.21 6.32
C THR A 4 41.21 32.16 4.88
N SER A 5 41.66 31.19 4.09
CA SER A 5 41.05 30.88 2.81
C SER A 5 39.73 30.17 3.07
N VAL A 6 38.63 30.74 2.60
CA VAL A 6 37.30 30.12 2.65
C VAL A 6 37.22 29.18 1.45
N ASP A 7 37.30 27.87 1.69
CA ASP A 7 36.97 26.86 0.68
C ASP A 7 35.45 26.86 0.50
N ILE A 8 34.98 27.43 -0.60
CA ILE A 8 33.59 27.36 -1.03
C ILE A 8 33.48 26.04 -1.80
N ALA A 9 32.91 25.00 -1.16
CA ALA A 9 32.63 23.73 -1.83
C ALA A 9 31.76 23.98 -3.07
N ALA A 10 32.25 23.57 -4.23
CA ALA A 10 31.49 23.66 -5.48
C ALA A 10 30.20 22.82 -5.36
N PRO A 11 29.05 23.32 -5.87
CA PRO A 11 27.81 22.55 -5.87
C PRO A 11 28.03 21.25 -6.66
N GLY A 12 27.80 20.11 -6.00
CA GLY A 12 27.99 18.80 -6.58
C GLY A 12 27.22 18.65 -7.90
N ILE A 13 27.94 18.39 -8.98
CA ILE A 13 27.36 18.08 -10.28
C ILE A 13 26.66 16.72 -10.13
N VAL A 14 25.32 16.72 -10.09
CA VAL A 14 24.54 15.48 -10.13
C VAL A 14 24.73 14.87 -11.51
N ALA A 15 25.23 13.63 -11.56
CA ALA A 15 25.41 12.92 -12.82
C ALA A 15 24.07 12.79 -13.56
N PRO A 16 24.05 12.93 -14.90
CA PRO A 16 22.82 12.76 -15.67
C PRO A 16 22.26 11.34 -15.49
N PRO A 17 20.93 11.17 -15.52
CA PRO A 17 20.32 9.85 -15.38
C PRO A 17 20.79 8.92 -16.49
N THR A 18 20.97 7.63 -16.16
CA THR A 18 21.32 6.61 -17.14
C THR A 18 20.16 6.39 -18.11
N LYS A 19 20.47 5.86 -19.30
CA LYS A 19 19.44 5.46 -20.29
C LYS A 19 18.42 4.50 -19.67
N GLU A 20 18.87 3.51 -18.91
CA GLU A 20 18.02 2.53 -18.22
C GLU A 20 17.06 3.21 -17.25
N HIS A 21 17.53 4.22 -16.51
CA HIS A 21 16.68 5.00 -15.61
C HIS A 21 15.57 5.73 -16.37
N LEU A 22 15.89 6.34 -17.52
CA LEU A 22 14.91 7.02 -18.37
C LEU A 22 13.90 6.05 -18.96
N GLU A 23 14.34 4.88 -19.44
CA GLU A 23 13.46 3.84 -19.99
C GLU A 23 12.49 3.32 -18.92
N PHE A 24 12.98 3.08 -17.70
CA PHE A 24 12.14 2.68 -16.58
C PHE A 24 11.10 3.75 -16.23
N GLN A 25 11.49 5.03 -16.17
CA GLN A 25 10.55 6.13 -15.93
C GLN A 25 9.46 6.22 -17.01
N MET A 26 9.84 6.07 -18.29
CA MET A 26 8.90 6.07 -19.40
C MET A 26 7.93 4.88 -19.33
N PHE A 27 8.43 3.70 -18.99
CA PHE A 27 7.59 2.51 -18.78
C PHE A 27 6.56 2.77 -17.68
N THR A 28 6.99 3.25 -16.51
CA THR A 28 6.09 3.57 -15.38
C THR A 28 5.03 4.58 -15.78
N LEU A 29 5.40 5.64 -16.50
CA LEU A 29 4.45 6.65 -16.98
C LEU A 29 3.40 6.07 -17.94
N VAL A 30 3.83 5.20 -18.88
CA VAL A 30 2.91 4.52 -19.80
C VAL A 30 1.98 3.60 -19.03
N LEU A 31 2.51 2.82 -18.10
CA LEU A 31 1.73 1.89 -17.28
C LEU A 31 0.69 2.64 -16.45
N GLN A 32 1.08 3.68 -15.72
CA GLN A 32 0.16 4.51 -14.93
C GLN A 32 -0.95 5.13 -15.79
N LYS A 33 -0.62 5.65 -16.98
CA LYS A 33 -1.63 6.18 -17.92
C LYS A 33 -2.58 5.10 -18.40
N TRP A 34 -2.06 3.93 -18.77
CA TRP A 34 -2.87 2.80 -19.20
C TRP A 34 -3.81 2.35 -18.09
N THR A 35 -3.28 2.20 -16.87
CA THR A 35 -4.04 1.82 -15.68
C THR A 35 -5.20 2.78 -15.44
N LYS A 36 -4.95 4.10 -15.41
CA LYS A 36 -6.01 5.11 -15.25
C LYS A 36 -7.10 5.05 -16.32
N ALA A 37 -6.76 4.61 -17.54
CA ALA A 37 -7.71 4.54 -18.64
C ALA A 37 -8.52 3.23 -18.69
N HIS A 38 -8.00 2.13 -18.12
CA HIS A 38 -8.58 0.78 -18.32
C HIS A 38 -9.00 0.09 -17.03
N VAL A 39 -8.40 0.46 -15.90
CA VAL A 39 -8.79 -0.09 -14.60
C VAL A 39 -9.92 0.76 -14.04
N LYS A 40 -11.00 0.08 -13.65
CA LYS A 40 -12.11 0.74 -12.98
C LYS A 40 -11.65 1.10 -11.58
N ASP A 41 -11.77 2.38 -11.25
CA ASP A 41 -11.54 2.87 -9.89
C ASP A 41 -12.77 2.56 -9.03
N ASN A 42 -12.93 1.28 -8.70
CA ASN A 42 -14.00 0.79 -7.85
C ASN A 42 -13.44 -0.12 -6.75
N ASN A 43 -14.07 -0.02 -5.60
CA ASN A 43 -13.80 -0.91 -4.49
C ASN A 43 -14.76 -2.10 -4.54
N VAL A 44 -14.23 -3.31 -4.39
CA VAL A 44 -14.99 -4.56 -4.34
C VAL A 44 -14.76 -5.18 -2.97
N PHE A 45 -15.84 -5.47 -2.26
CA PHE A 45 -15.79 -6.05 -0.92
C PHE A 45 -16.42 -7.44 -0.95
N VAL A 46 -15.63 -8.47 -0.68
CA VAL A 46 -16.11 -9.83 -0.48
C VAL A 46 -15.89 -10.18 0.99
N LEU A 47 -16.98 -10.25 1.73
CA LEU A 47 -16.96 -10.56 3.15
C LEU A 47 -17.52 -11.97 3.37
N GLY A 48 -16.77 -12.81 4.08
CA GLY A 48 -17.21 -14.13 4.47
C GLY A 48 -18.25 -14.09 5.58
N PRO A 49 -18.94 -15.21 5.88
CA PRO A 49 -19.75 -15.31 7.08
C PRO A 49 -18.87 -15.29 8.33
N LEU A 50 -19.40 -14.80 9.46
CA LEU A 50 -18.79 -15.02 10.77
C LEU A 50 -18.89 -16.51 11.09
N SER A 51 -17.74 -17.16 11.26
CA SER A 51 -17.69 -18.57 11.60
C SER A 51 -18.04 -18.80 13.08
N PRO A 52 -18.43 -20.02 13.50
CA PRO A 52 -18.76 -20.32 14.89
C PRO A 52 -17.62 -20.10 15.88
N ASP A 53 -16.37 -20.18 15.40
CA ASP A 53 -15.13 -19.90 16.12
C ASP A 53 -14.74 -18.41 16.12
N GLY A 54 -15.62 -17.52 15.63
CA GLY A 54 -15.42 -16.07 15.68
C GLY A 54 -14.49 -15.53 14.60
N ILE A 55 -14.21 -16.29 13.54
CA ILE A 55 -13.35 -15.86 12.45
C ILE A 55 -14.21 -15.20 11.36
N TYR A 56 -13.81 -13.99 10.99
CA TYR A 56 -14.42 -13.22 9.92
C TYR A 56 -13.43 -13.01 8.78
N ASN A 57 -13.63 -13.75 7.68
CA ASN A 57 -12.77 -13.69 6.50
C ASN A 57 -13.18 -12.55 5.57
N PHE A 58 -12.22 -11.95 4.88
CA PHE A 58 -12.49 -10.94 3.87
C PHE A 58 -11.48 -10.99 2.71
N ASP A 59 -11.93 -10.56 1.53
CA ASP A 59 -11.13 -10.31 0.34
C ASP A 59 -11.66 -9.02 -0.31
N ILE A 60 -10.85 -7.97 -0.24
CA ILE A 60 -11.23 -6.62 -0.66
C ILE A 60 -10.27 -6.19 -1.76
N VAL A 61 -10.80 -5.66 -2.85
CA VAL A 61 -9.99 -5.00 -3.89
C VAL A 61 -10.29 -3.51 -3.83
N LEU A 62 -9.28 -2.70 -3.55
CA LEU A 62 -9.34 -1.24 -3.57
C LEU A 62 -8.74 -0.72 -4.87
N PHE A 63 -9.36 0.33 -5.43
CA PHE A 63 -8.90 1.02 -6.64
C PHE A 63 -8.72 0.09 -7.85
N GLY A 64 -9.40 -1.07 -7.85
CA GLY A 64 -9.23 -2.14 -8.83
C GLY A 64 -7.87 -2.86 -8.83
N LEU A 65 -6.91 -2.50 -7.96
CA LEU A 65 -5.52 -2.99 -8.04
C LEU A 65 -4.93 -3.46 -6.71
N LEU A 66 -5.37 -2.91 -5.58
CA LEU A 66 -4.82 -3.23 -4.28
C LEU A 66 -5.72 -4.25 -3.59
N ARG A 67 -5.30 -5.52 -3.55
CA ARG A 67 -6.05 -6.57 -2.88
C ARG A 67 -5.60 -6.72 -1.43
N LEU A 68 -6.57 -6.76 -0.53
CA LEU A 68 -6.42 -6.99 0.90
C LEU A 68 -7.17 -8.28 1.22
N ARG A 69 -6.46 -9.37 1.54
CA ARG A 69 -7.10 -10.64 1.87
C ARG A 69 -6.64 -11.12 3.24
N GLY A 70 -7.58 -11.49 4.09
CA GLY A 70 -7.24 -11.85 5.45
C GLY A 70 -8.43 -12.29 6.28
N TYR A 71 -8.22 -12.29 7.59
CA TYR A 71 -9.26 -12.57 8.56
C TYR A 71 -9.08 -11.76 9.84
N ILE A 72 -10.17 -11.64 10.58
CA ILE A 72 -10.22 -11.10 11.94
C ILE A 72 -10.82 -12.16 12.86
N ASP A 73 -10.17 -12.44 13.97
CA ASP A 73 -10.83 -13.06 15.12
C ASP A 73 -11.61 -11.97 15.86
N THR A 74 -12.94 -12.03 15.80
CA THR A 74 -13.81 -10.98 16.35
C THR A 74 -13.87 -11.00 17.88
N THR A 75 -13.40 -12.06 18.52
CA THR A 75 -13.32 -12.18 19.99
C THR A 75 -12.05 -11.52 20.52
N SER A 76 -10.90 -11.78 19.89
CA SER A 76 -9.60 -11.25 20.33
C SER A 76 -9.19 -9.95 19.62
N LEU A 77 -9.81 -9.66 18.48
CA LEU A 77 -9.38 -8.66 17.49
C LEU A 77 -7.99 -8.92 16.91
N ALA A 78 -7.55 -10.18 16.96
CA ALA A 78 -6.38 -10.62 16.21
C ALA A 78 -6.68 -10.54 14.71
N PHE A 79 -5.73 -10.01 13.97
CA PHE A 79 -5.84 -9.68 12.56
C PHE A 79 -4.67 -10.28 11.82
N GLN A 80 -4.95 -10.90 10.68
CA GLN A 80 -3.93 -11.34 9.74
C GLN A 80 -4.37 -10.97 8.33
N LEU A 81 -3.45 -10.44 7.54
CA LEU A 81 -3.70 -9.90 6.22
C LEU A 81 -2.50 -10.12 5.30
N GLU A 82 -2.78 -10.52 4.07
CA GLU A 82 -1.88 -10.38 2.92
C GLU A 82 -2.31 -9.17 2.08
N VAL A 83 -1.34 -8.37 1.66
CA VAL A 83 -1.54 -7.24 0.74
C VAL A 83 -0.91 -7.57 -0.60
N LEU A 84 -1.69 -7.51 -1.67
CA LEU A 84 -1.21 -7.72 -3.03
C LEU A 84 -1.47 -6.50 -3.91
N LEU A 85 -0.52 -6.17 -4.77
CA LEU A 85 -0.67 -5.19 -5.83
C LEU A 85 -0.78 -5.91 -7.16
N HIS A 86 -1.91 -5.76 -7.84
CA HIS A 86 -2.06 -6.18 -9.21
C HIS A 86 -1.35 -5.19 -10.13
N ILE A 87 -0.36 -5.67 -10.87
CA ILE A 87 0.33 -4.90 -11.89
C ILE A 87 -0.10 -5.45 -13.25
N PRO A 88 -0.72 -4.65 -14.13
CA PRO A 88 -1.07 -5.10 -15.47
C PRO A 88 0.15 -5.73 -16.16
N ILE A 89 -0.05 -6.87 -16.82
CA ILE A 89 0.98 -7.68 -17.49
C ILE A 89 1.84 -8.54 -16.53
N LEU A 90 2.17 -8.06 -15.33
CA LEU A 90 3.01 -8.79 -14.37
C LEU A 90 2.21 -9.66 -13.38
N GLY A 91 0.92 -9.39 -13.20
CA GLY A 91 0.06 -10.10 -12.27
C GLY A 91 0.14 -9.56 -10.85
N ASP A 92 -0.24 -10.40 -9.88
CA ASP A 92 -0.28 -10.03 -8.46
C ASP A 92 1.12 -10.12 -7.84
N ILE A 93 1.57 -9.02 -7.25
CA ILE A 93 2.81 -8.95 -6.47
C ILE A 93 2.46 -8.79 -5.00
N SER A 94 2.95 -9.70 -4.15
CA SER A 94 2.78 -9.55 -2.70
C SER A 94 3.60 -8.35 -2.20
N LEU A 95 2.92 -7.40 -1.56
CA LEU A 95 3.53 -6.25 -0.89
C LEU A 95 3.95 -6.59 0.55
N GLY A 96 3.41 -7.68 1.10
CA GLY A 96 3.74 -8.20 2.41
C GLY A 96 2.54 -8.83 3.10
N GLU A 97 2.85 -9.54 4.18
CA GLU A 97 1.88 -10.05 5.13
C GLU A 97 2.04 -9.31 6.46
N ILE A 98 0.93 -9.15 7.17
CA ILE A 98 0.93 -8.56 8.49
C ILE A 98 -0.01 -9.29 9.42
N SER A 99 0.42 -9.42 10.67
CA SER A 99 -0.38 -9.95 11.77
C SER A 99 -0.27 -9.04 12.99
N GLY A 100 -1.36 -8.82 13.71
CA GLY A 100 -1.36 -8.00 14.91
C GLY A 100 -2.71 -7.95 15.60
N ASN A 101 -2.90 -6.96 16.48
CA ASN A 101 -4.18 -6.72 17.14
C ASN A 101 -4.75 -5.36 16.74
N LEU A 102 -6.01 -5.33 16.31
CA LEU A 102 -6.65 -4.10 15.81
C LEU A 102 -6.93 -3.07 16.92
N LYS A 103 -6.87 -3.45 18.21
CA LYS A 103 -6.99 -2.50 19.33
C LYS A 103 -5.84 -1.49 19.35
N ASP A 104 -4.65 -1.92 18.95
CA ASP A 104 -3.44 -1.09 18.92
C ASP A 104 -3.25 -0.42 17.54
N GLY A 105 -4.00 -0.88 16.54
CA GLY A 105 -3.73 -0.62 15.14
C GLY A 105 -2.52 -1.43 14.64
N VAL A 106 -2.49 -1.68 13.33
CA VAL A 106 -1.51 -2.58 12.71
C VAL A 106 -0.98 -1.91 11.45
N THR A 107 0.34 -1.71 11.35
CA THR A 107 0.96 -0.99 10.22
C THR A 107 1.90 -1.87 9.43
N LEU A 108 1.66 -2.02 8.12
CA LEU A 108 2.56 -2.64 7.17
C LEU A 108 3.40 -1.56 6.48
N THR A 109 4.72 -1.64 6.63
CA THR A 109 5.66 -0.80 5.88
C THR A 109 6.13 -1.53 4.64
N ILE A 110 6.08 -0.86 3.49
CA ILE A 110 6.39 -1.42 2.18
C ILE A 110 7.60 -0.71 1.59
N GLY A 111 8.54 -1.49 1.06
CA GLY A 111 9.81 -1.00 0.51
C GLY A 111 10.36 -1.92 -0.56
N ILE A 112 9.60 -2.12 -1.64
CA ILE A 112 9.97 -2.99 -2.76
C ILE A 112 10.53 -2.12 -3.90
N PRO A 113 11.85 -2.16 -4.15
CA PRO A 113 12.51 -1.28 -5.13
C PRO A 113 11.85 -1.35 -6.51
N GLY A 114 11.51 -0.19 -7.07
CA GLY A 114 10.88 -0.08 -8.39
C GLY A 114 9.42 -0.51 -8.47
N ILE A 115 8.82 -1.02 -7.39
CA ILE A 115 7.43 -1.49 -7.41
C ILE A 115 6.54 -0.66 -6.49
N ALA A 116 6.86 -0.60 -5.20
CA ALA A 116 6.04 0.07 -4.21
C ALA A 116 6.85 0.51 -2.99
N THR A 117 6.53 1.68 -2.45
CA THR A 117 7.05 2.18 -1.18
C THR A 117 5.94 2.87 -0.40
N GLY A 118 6.00 2.83 0.93
CA GLY A 118 5.08 3.56 1.80
C GLY A 118 4.56 2.70 2.95
N SER A 119 3.31 2.92 3.34
CA SER A 119 2.68 2.16 4.42
C SER A 119 1.16 2.03 4.28
N LEU A 120 0.65 0.99 4.93
CA LEU A 120 -0.77 0.75 5.15
C LEU A 120 -0.99 0.60 6.66
N ARG A 121 -1.87 1.40 7.25
CA ARG A 121 -2.22 1.30 8.67
C ARG A 121 -3.68 0.94 8.84
N PHE A 122 -3.92 -0.23 9.43
CA PHE A 122 -5.24 -0.75 9.76
C PHE A 122 -5.58 -0.40 11.21
N TYR A 123 -6.77 0.13 11.45
CA TYR A 123 -7.19 0.51 12.79
C TYR A 123 -8.71 0.54 12.93
N LEU A 124 -9.18 0.52 14.18
CA LEU A 124 -10.60 0.62 14.49
C LEU A 124 -10.98 2.07 14.76
N GLN A 125 -12.10 2.47 14.17
CA GLN A 125 -12.82 3.68 14.53
C GLN A 125 -14.20 3.28 15.07
N ASN A 126 -14.75 4.07 16.01
CA ASN A 126 -16.04 3.76 16.65
C ASN A 126 -16.15 2.33 17.23
N THR A 127 -15.04 1.78 17.74
CA THR A 127 -14.93 0.45 18.36
C THR A 127 -14.94 -0.73 17.38
N TRP A 128 -15.74 -0.70 16.30
CA TRP A 128 -15.93 -1.86 15.42
C TRP A 128 -15.79 -1.58 13.92
N ASP A 129 -15.61 -0.33 13.51
CA ASP A 129 -15.43 0.00 12.10
C ASP A 129 -13.95 -0.12 11.74
N LEU A 130 -13.62 -1.03 10.81
CA LEU A 130 -12.27 -1.19 10.32
C LEU A 130 -11.97 -0.15 9.24
N TYR A 131 -10.87 0.57 9.42
CA TYR A 131 -10.34 1.54 8.47
C TYR A 131 -8.92 1.15 8.05
N VAL A 132 -8.53 1.65 6.89
CA VAL A 132 -7.14 1.65 6.42
C VAL A 132 -6.72 3.05 6.02
N ASP A 133 -5.64 3.55 6.63
CA ASP A 133 -4.88 4.69 6.12
C ASP A 133 -3.88 4.16 5.09
N ILE A 134 -3.94 4.72 3.89
CA ILE A 134 -3.14 4.32 2.74
C ILE A 134 -2.22 5.47 2.38
N ASP A 135 -0.92 5.23 2.46
CA ASP A 135 0.12 6.12 1.99
C ASP A 135 1.10 5.29 1.14
N LEU A 136 0.78 5.12 -0.15
CA LEU A 136 1.51 4.25 -1.05
C LEU A 136 1.89 4.97 -2.35
N ASN A 137 3.16 4.85 -2.71
CA ASN A 137 3.65 5.15 -4.05
C ASN A 137 3.96 3.86 -4.78
N THR A 138 3.41 3.68 -5.98
CA THR A 138 3.59 2.43 -6.75
C THR A 138 3.83 2.68 -8.23
N ILE A 139 4.33 1.66 -8.91
CA ILE A 139 4.54 1.67 -10.37
C ILE A 139 3.23 1.79 -11.16
N VAL A 140 2.07 1.53 -10.56
CA VAL A 140 0.75 1.62 -11.22
C VAL A 140 -0.10 2.81 -10.78
N GLY A 141 0.30 3.50 -9.71
CA GLY A 141 -0.41 4.65 -9.18
C GLY A 141 -0.02 4.98 -7.74
N ASP A 142 -0.36 6.19 -7.32
CA ASP A 142 -0.12 6.69 -5.97
C ASP A 142 -1.45 6.86 -5.23
N TRP A 143 -1.49 6.47 -3.97
CA TRP A 143 -2.67 6.55 -3.12
C TRP A 143 -2.30 7.13 -1.76
N HIS A 144 -2.94 8.25 -1.43
CA HIS A 144 -2.78 8.96 -0.16
C HIS A 144 -4.17 9.28 0.39
N THR A 145 -4.80 8.29 1.03
CA THR A 145 -6.21 8.38 1.42
C THR A 145 -6.56 7.43 2.56
N THR A 146 -7.72 7.63 3.17
CA THR A 146 -8.27 6.74 4.19
C THR A 146 -9.54 6.11 3.66
N VAL A 147 -9.67 4.79 3.81
CA VAL A 147 -10.83 4.02 3.35
C VAL A 147 -11.48 3.33 4.54
N SER A 148 -12.80 3.54 4.70
CA SER A 148 -13.61 2.68 5.58
C SER A 148 -13.83 1.35 4.87
N LEU A 149 -13.41 0.26 5.51
CA LEU A 149 -13.49 -1.06 4.91
C LEU A 149 -14.86 -1.71 5.20
N PHE A 150 -15.15 -1.97 6.47
CA PHE A 150 -16.40 -2.57 6.91
C PHE A 150 -16.53 -2.50 8.44
N THR A 151 -17.74 -2.69 8.94
CA THR A 151 -17.99 -2.90 10.38
C THR A 151 -17.83 -4.38 10.72
N ILE A 152 -17.01 -4.68 11.74
CA ILE A 152 -16.77 -6.04 12.21
C ILE A 152 -18.02 -6.57 12.92
N PRO A 153 -18.52 -7.77 12.55
CA PRO A 153 -19.61 -8.42 13.27
C PRO A 153 -19.21 -8.74 14.72
N HIS A 154 -20.12 -8.46 15.66
CA HIS A 154 -19.93 -8.66 17.11
C HIS A 154 -21.20 -9.21 17.76
#